data_AF-W6JMF7-F1
#
_entry.id   AF-W6JMF7-F1
#
_cell.length_a   1.000
_cell.length_b   1.000
_cell.length_c   1.000
_cell.angle_alpha   90.00
_cell.angle_beta   90.00
_cell.angle_gamma   90.00
#
_symmetry.space_group_name_H-M   'P 1'
#
loop_
_entity.id
_entity.type
_entity.pdbx_description
1 polymer ?
#
loop_
_entity_poly.entity_id
_entity_poly.type
_entity_poly.pdbx_seq_one_letter_code
_entity_poly.pdbx_strand_id
1 'polypeptide(L)'
;AFIMDTDLRRRKIRTKVPMTFVTAEPYIGHLGLGGVGDSKGILESAMRDKHIKWICNAKVTKVEAGKMYVTEHDDMGIEKKKHELPFNYSMMLPAFKGVDAVFGIEGLVQARGFVIVDKHQRNPKYKNIFAVGVCVAIPPVEPTPITVGTP
;
A
#
# COMPACT_ATOMS: atom_id res chain seq x y z
N ALA A 1 -6.81 -2.90 10.02
CA ALA A 1 -8.05 -3.71 9.91
C ALA A 1 -8.32 -4.54 11.17
N PHE A 2 -7.41 -5.41 11.61
CA PHE A 2 -7.67 -6.34 12.73
C PHE A 2 -8.00 -5.68 14.07
N ILE A 3 -7.35 -4.58 14.43
CA ILE A 3 -7.68 -3.86 15.67
C ILE A 3 -9.09 -3.26 15.65
N MET A 4 -9.56 -2.82 14.48
CA MET A 4 -10.93 -2.33 14.29
C MET A 4 -11.95 -3.46 14.43
N ASP A 5 -11.69 -4.63 13.82
CA ASP A 5 -12.54 -5.82 14.02
C ASP A 5 -12.63 -6.21 15.50
N THR A 6 -11.49 -6.24 16.20
CA THR A 6 -11.44 -6.53 17.63
C THR A 6 -12.26 -5.55 18.46
N ASP A 7 -12.14 -4.25 18.22
CA ASP A 7 -12.91 -3.23 18.93
C ASP A 7 -14.42 -3.35 18.67
N LEU A 8 -14.83 -3.53 17.41
CA LEU A 8 -16.23 -3.75 17.03
C LEU A 8 -16.83 -5.01 17.67
N ARG A 9 -16.03 -6.08 17.83
CA ARG A 9 -16.45 -7.31 18.53
C ARG A 9 -16.58 -7.09 20.03
N ARG A 10 -15.62 -6.40 20.66
CA ARG A 10 -15.70 -6.03 22.09
C ARG A 10 -16.95 -5.21 22.38
N ARG A 11 -17.32 -4.30 21.48
CA ARG A 11 -18.56 -3.51 21.53
C ARG A 11 -19.82 -4.28 21.11
N LYS A 12 -19.70 -5.55 20.69
CA LYS A 12 -20.81 -6.42 20.25
C LYS A 12 -21.60 -5.87 19.04
N ILE A 13 -20.95 -5.09 18.17
CA ILE A 13 -21.59 -4.49 16.97
C ILE A 13 -20.97 -4.95 15.65
N ARG A 14 -19.97 -5.83 15.66
CA ARG A 14 -19.26 -6.30 14.45
C ARG A 14 -20.20 -6.87 13.37
N THR A 15 -21.29 -7.53 13.74
CA THR A 15 -22.27 -8.09 12.79
C THR A 15 -23.03 -7.02 12.01
N LYS A 16 -23.10 -5.79 12.53
CA LYS A 16 -23.76 -4.65 11.87
C LYS A 16 -22.82 -3.88 10.91
N VAL A 17 -21.52 -4.20 10.91
CA VAL A 17 -20.51 -3.42 10.19
C VAL A 17 -19.81 -4.31 9.15
N PRO A 18 -20.16 -4.21 7.85
CA PRO A 18 -19.39 -4.87 6.81
C PRO A 18 -17.98 -4.26 6.71
N MET A 19 -16.97 -5.10 6.48
CA MET A 19 -15.58 -4.67 6.35
C MET A 19 -14.98 -5.21 5.05
N THR A 20 -14.34 -4.32 4.30
CA THR A 20 -13.59 -4.66 3.08
C THR A 20 -12.19 -4.07 3.17
N PHE A 21 -11.18 -4.87 2.86
CA PHE A 21 -9.78 -4.46 2.78
C PHE A 21 -9.38 -4.29 1.32
N VAL A 22 -8.92 -3.10 0.94
CA VAL A 22 -8.50 -2.81 -0.44
C VAL A 22 -7.00 -2.60 -0.44
N THR A 23 -6.29 -3.31 -1.30
CA THR A 23 -4.83 -3.19 -1.42
C THR A 23 -4.36 -3.20 -2.87
N ALA A 24 -3.29 -2.46 -3.13
CA ALA A 24 -2.56 -2.51 -4.39
C ALA A 24 -1.74 -3.80 -4.54
N GLU A 25 -1.51 -4.52 -3.43
CA GLU A 25 -0.76 -5.79 -3.45
C GLU A 25 -1.43 -6.84 -4.35
N PRO A 26 -0.64 -7.70 -5.01
CA PRO A 26 -1.17 -8.76 -5.86
C PRO A 26 -1.91 -9.85 -5.07
N TYR A 27 -1.53 -10.05 -3.81
CA TYR A 27 -2.20 -10.94 -2.88
C TYR A 27 -2.05 -10.42 -1.45
N ILE A 28 -2.89 -10.91 -0.54
CA ILE A 28 -2.83 -10.53 0.88
C ILE A 28 -1.53 -11.04 1.49
N GLY A 29 -0.74 -10.15 2.09
CA GLY A 29 0.53 -10.52 2.71
C GLY A 29 1.73 -10.47 1.77
N HIS A 30 1.62 -9.80 0.62
CA HIS A 30 2.79 -9.48 -0.20
C HIS A 30 3.75 -8.52 0.53
N LEU A 31 3.23 -7.61 1.34
CA LEU A 31 3.93 -6.66 2.21
C LEU A 31 4.89 -5.68 1.50
N GLY A 32 4.85 -5.64 0.17
CA GLY A 32 5.83 -4.90 -0.64
C GLY A 32 7.19 -5.62 -0.75
N LEU A 33 7.27 -6.87 -0.30
CA LEU A 33 8.49 -7.65 -0.16
C LEU A 33 8.46 -9.00 -0.91
N GLY A 34 7.42 -9.26 -1.73
CA GLY A 34 7.22 -10.58 -2.34
C GLY A 34 6.72 -11.63 -1.33
N GLY A 35 6.22 -11.19 -0.17
CA GLY A 35 5.85 -12.05 0.94
C GLY A 35 7.03 -12.41 1.84
N VAL A 36 6.74 -12.61 3.13
CA VAL A 36 7.73 -13.05 4.13
C VAL A 36 7.23 -14.33 4.80
N GLY A 37 7.92 -15.45 4.59
CA GLY A 37 7.46 -16.76 5.06
C GLY A 37 6.03 -17.06 4.58
N ASP A 38 5.18 -17.61 5.47
CA ASP A 38 3.75 -17.84 5.19
C ASP A 38 2.84 -16.64 5.55
N SER A 39 3.34 -15.42 5.35
CA SER A 39 2.54 -14.20 5.52
C SER A 39 1.21 -14.25 4.77
N LYS A 40 1.18 -14.84 3.56
CA LYS A 40 -0.04 -15.02 2.77
C LYS A 40 -1.07 -15.91 3.47
N GLY A 41 -0.70 -17.15 3.83
CA GLY A 41 -1.63 -18.08 4.46
C GLY A 41 -2.16 -17.56 5.79
N ILE A 42 -1.28 -17.02 6.63
CA ILE A 42 -1.63 -16.48 7.95
C ILE A 42 -2.62 -15.31 7.82
N LEU A 43 -2.32 -14.33 6.97
CA LEU A 43 -3.15 -13.13 6.86
C LEU A 43 -4.48 -13.41 6.16
N GLU A 44 -4.49 -14.23 5.11
CA GLU A 44 -5.74 -14.64 4.45
C GLU A 44 -6.64 -15.43 5.41
N SER A 45 -6.08 -16.38 6.17
CA SER A 45 -6.85 -17.13 7.17
C SER A 45 -7.44 -16.21 8.22
N ALA A 46 -6.62 -15.32 8.80
CA ALA A 46 -7.08 -14.36 9.79
C ALA A 46 -8.17 -13.41 9.26
N MET A 47 -8.10 -12.99 7.99
CA MET A 47 -9.14 -12.17 7.37
C MET A 47 -10.44 -12.96 7.16
N ARG A 48 -10.36 -14.23 6.72
CA ARG A 48 -11.53 -15.12 6.58
C ARG A 48 -12.22 -15.37 7.91
N ASP A 49 -11.46 -15.74 8.95
CA ASP A 49 -12.00 -15.99 10.29
C ASP A 49 -12.74 -14.76 10.83
N LYS A 50 -12.25 -13.57 10.49
CA LYS A 50 -12.84 -12.29 10.89
C LYS A 50 -13.88 -11.75 9.92
N HIS A 51 -14.20 -12.48 8.85
CA HIS A 51 -15.19 -12.12 7.84
C HIS A 51 -14.90 -10.74 7.22
N ILE A 52 -13.62 -10.45 6.98
CA ILE A 52 -13.14 -9.26 6.28
C ILE A 52 -12.98 -9.67 4.82
N LYS A 53 -13.77 -9.07 3.92
CA LYS A 53 -13.59 -9.28 2.47
C LYS A 53 -12.39 -8.48 1.99
N TRP A 54 -11.80 -8.83 0.85
CA TRP A 54 -10.70 -8.05 0.29
C TRP A 54 -10.74 -7.94 -1.23
N ILE A 55 -10.03 -6.93 -1.74
CA ILE A 55 -9.78 -6.68 -3.16
C ILE A 55 -8.27 -6.39 -3.30
N CYS A 56 -7.59 -7.25 -4.05
CA CYS A 56 -6.16 -7.12 -4.40
C CYS A 56 -6.02 -6.51 -5.80
N ASN A 57 -4.79 -6.22 -6.24
CA ASN A 57 -4.51 -5.58 -7.54
C ASN A 57 -5.37 -4.32 -7.76
N ALA A 58 -5.63 -3.58 -6.69
CA ALA A 58 -6.66 -2.55 -6.67
C ALA A 58 -6.05 -1.15 -6.63
N LYS A 59 -6.56 -0.27 -7.50
CA LYS A 59 -6.26 1.17 -7.49
C LYS A 59 -7.51 1.94 -7.10
N VAL A 60 -7.41 2.75 -6.05
CA VAL A 60 -8.46 3.72 -5.72
C VAL A 60 -8.32 4.89 -6.68
N THR A 61 -9.34 5.11 -7.51
CA THR A 61 -9.33 6.17 -8.54
C THR A 61 -9.96 7.47 -8.04
N LYS A 62 -10.96 7.36 -7.16
CA LYS A 62 -11.68 8.50 -6.61
C LYS A 62 -12.29 8.14 -5.26
N VAL A 63 -12.35 9.13 -4.36
CA VAL A 63 -13.09 9.04 -3.09
C VAL A 63 -14.04 10.23 -3.04
N GLU A 64 -15.30 9.95 -2.74
CA GLU A 64 -16.36 10.94 -2.50
C GLU A 64 -16.97 10.71 -1.11
N ALA A 65 -17.87 11.61 -0.71
CA ALA A 65 -18.60 11.46 0.54
C ALA A 65 -19.37 10.12 0.57
N GLY A 66 -18.90 9.20 1.40
CA GLY A 66 -19.52 7.90 1.62
C GLY A 66 -19.34 6.85 0.53
N LYS A 67 -18.51 7.11 -0.49
CA LYS A 67 -18.27 6.16 -1.60
C LYS A 67 -16.84 6.20 -2.11
N MET A 68 -16.25 5.02 -2.31
CA MET A 68 -14.91 4.84 -2.89
C MET A 68 -14.99 4.11 -4.23
N TYR A 69 -14.32 4.63 -5.23
CA TYR A 69 -14.21 4.04 -6.57
C TYR A 69 -12.89 3.28 -6.68
N VAL A 70 -12.97 1.98 -6.92
CA VAL A 70 -11.82 1.07 -6.93
C VAL A 70 -11.79 0.31 -8.25
N THR A 71 -10.68 0.39 -8.97
CA THR A 71 -10.42 -0.43 -10.15
C THR A 71 -9.52 -1.60 -9.76
N GLU A 72 -10.04 -2.82 -9.84
CA GLU A 72 -9.30 -4.07 -9.73
C GLU A 72 -8.70 -4.41 -11.10
N HIS A 73 -7.45 -4.87 -11.10
CA HIS A 73 -6.72 -5.29 -12.29
C HIS A 73 -6.42 -6.79 -12.24
N ASP A 74 -6.18 -7.39 -13.40
CA ASP A 74 -5.66 -8.75 -13.49
C ASP A 74 -4.13 -8.79 -13.33
N ASP A 75 -3.55 -9.98 -13.46
CA ASP A 75 -2.11 -10.20 -13.30
C ASP A 75 -1.27 -9.56 -14.41
N MET A 76 -1.91 -9.12 -15.51
CA MET A 76 -1.27 -8.38 -16.60
C MET A 76 -1.41 -6.86 -16.41
N GLY A 77 -2.04 -6.40 -15.32
CA GLY A 77 -2.30 -4.99 -15.06
C GLY A 77 -3.43 -4.40 -15.91
N ILE A 78 -4.26 -5.24 -16.53
CA ILE A 78 -5.43 -4.81 -17.31
C ILE A 78 -6.62 -4.63 -16.37
N GLU A 79 -7.43 -3.58 -16.60
CA GLU A 79 -8.65 -3.35 -15.81
C GLU A 79 -9.56 -4.59 -15.87
N LYS A 80 -9.75 -5.25 -14.73
CA LYS A 80 -10.58 -6.45 -14.59
C LYS A 80 -11.99 -6.09 -14.15
N LYS A 81 -12.12 -5.22 -13.16
CA LYS A 81 -13.42 -4.84 -12.59
C LYS A 81 -13.38 -3.48 -11.91
N LYS A 82 -14.46 -2.71 -12.08
CA LYS A 82 -14.70 -1.47 -11.32
C LYS A 82 -15.68 -1.76 -10.18
N HIS A 83 -15.34 -1.29 -8.99
CA HIS A 83 -16.12 -1.45 -7.78
C HIS A 83 -16.50 -0.07 -7.24
N GLU A 84 -17.75 0.05 -6.81
CA GLU A 84 -18.22 1.17 -6.00
C GLU A 84 -18.44 0.65 -4.58
N LEU A 85 -17.60 1.11 -3.64
CA LEU A 85 -17.61 0.66 -2.26
C LEU A 85 -18.25 1.75 -1.39
N PRO A 86 -19.49 1.56 -0.90
CA PRO A 86 -20.06 2.47 0.08
C PRO A 86 -19.31 2.33 1.42
N PHE A 87 -19.09 3.45 2.10
CA PHE A 87 -18.45 3.44 3.42
C PHE A 87 -19.04 4.52 4.33
N ASN A 88 -19.19 4.18 5.62
CA ASN A 88 -19.41 5.18 6.68
C ASN A 88 -18.08 5.60 7.34
N TYR A 89 -17.07 4.75 7.24
CA TYR A 89 -15.72 4.98 7.75
C TYR A 89 -14.71 4.30 6.82
N SER A 90 -13.64 5.02 6.46
CA SER A 90 -12.56 4.51 5.62
C SER A 90 -11.21 4.97 6.13
N MET A 91 -10.19 4.13 5.98
CA MET A 91 -8.79 4.50 6.21
C MET A 91 -7.97 3.85 5.10
N MET A 92 -7.19 4.65 4.40
CA MET A 92 -6.28 4.22 3.34
C MET A 92 -4.89 4.71 3.65
N LEU A 93 -3.89 3.87 3.38
CA LEU A 93 -2.50 4.30 3.39
C LEU A 93 -2.19 4.99 2.05
N PRO A 94 -1.80 6.27 2.04
CA PRO A 94 -1.41 6.96 0.81
C PRO A 94 -0.05 6.46 0.34
N ALA A 95 0.20 6.58 -0.97
CA ALA A 95 1.54 6.39 -1.49
C ALA A 95 2.47 7.49 -0.97
N PHE A 96 3.70 7.11 -0.63
CA PHE A 96 4.73 8.06 -0.22
C PHE A 96 5.40 8.72 -1.44
N LYS A 97 5.80 9.98 -1.25
CA LYS A 97 6.66 10.74 -2.16
C LYS A 97 7.71 11.48 -1.34
N GLY A 98 8.79 11.89 -2.00
CA GLY A 98 9.74 12.83 -1.42
C GLY A 98 9.07 14.16 -1.03
N VAL A 99 9.61 14.79 0.01
CA VAL A 99 9.14 16.10 0.48
C VAL A 99 9.51 17.20 -0.51
N ASP A 100 8.70 18.25 -0.56
CA ASP A 100 8.83 19.31 -1.57
C ASP A 100 10.19 20.03 -1.48
N ALA A 101 10.83 20.09 -0.31
CA ALA A 101 12.14 20.72 -0.11
C ALA A 101 13.29 20.08 -0.91
N VAL A 102 13.17 18.80 -1.28
CA VAL A 102 14.21 18.08 -2.05
C VAL A 102 13.72 17.65 -3.43
N PHE A 103 12.43 17.80 -3.71
CA PHE A 103 11.81 17.29 -4.93
C PHE A 103 12.35 18.01 -6.17
N GLY A 104 12.70 17.24 -7.20
CA GLY A 104 13.19 17.79 -8.46
C GLY A 104 14.65 18.25 -8.47
N ILE A 105 15.37 18.16 -7.34
CA ILE A 105 16.81 18.48 -7.32
C ILE A 105 17.57 17.42 -8.13
N GLU A 106 18.09 17.85 -9.29
CA GLU A 106 18.72 16.98 -10.27
C GLU A 106 19.90 16.18 -9.68
N GLY A 107 19.81 14.85 -9.72
CA GLY A 107 20.83 13.94 -9.20
C GLY A 107 20.87 13.79 -7.68
N LEU A 108 20.06 14.54 -6.93
CA LEU A 108 19.81 14.26 -5.51
C LEU A 108 18.72 13.20 -5.35
N VAL A 109 17.61 13.35 -6.08
CA VAL A 109 16.42 12.51 -5.94
C VAL A 109 16.03 11.81 -7.24
N GLN A 110 15.31 10.69 -7.13
CA GLN A 110 14.63 10.06 -8.26
C GLN A 110 13.30 10.75 -8.60
N ALA A 111 12.58 10.28 -9.64
CA ALA A 111 11.35 10.90 -10.14
C ALA A 111 10.23 11.04 -9.09
N ARG A 112 10.15 10.15 -8.09
CA ARG A 112 9.19 10.26 -6.97
C ARG A 112 9.72 11.07 -5.76
N GLY A 113 10.90 11.69 -5.89
CA GLY A 113 11.48 12.56 -4.87
C GLY A 113 12.26 11.86 -3.75
N PHE A 114 12.47 10.54 -3.83
CA PHE A 114 13.30 9.82 -2.88
C PHE A 114 14.79 10.04 -3.19
N VAL A 115 15.61 10.18 -2.15
CA VAL A 115 17.05 10.49 -2.26
C VAL A 115 17.81 9.29 -2.77
N ILE A 116 18.59 9.49 -3.83
CA ILE A 116 19.47 8.47 -4.40
C ILE A 116 20.70 8.32 -3.48
N VAL A 117 21.03 7.10 -3.08
CA VAL A 117 22.19 6.81 -2.24
C VAL A 117 23.01 5.62 -2.78
N ASP A 118 24.28 5.59 -2.44
CA ASP A 118 25.14 4.42 -2.57
C ASP A 118 25.01 3.48 -1.35
N LYS A 119 25.75 2.37 -1.36
CA LYS A 119 25.77 1.36 -0.27
C LYS A 119 26.23 1.89 1.10
N HIS A 120 26.72 3.13 1.18
CA HIS A 120 27.14 3.80 2.40
C HIS A 120 26.20 4.95 2.77
N GLN A 121 24.96 4.94 2.26
CA GLN A 121 23.93 5.96 2.52
C GLN A 121 24.27 7.37 2.01
N ARG A 122 25.23 7.50 1.09
CA ARG A 122 25.71 8.79 0.56
C ARG A 122 25.18 9.04 -0.85
N ASN A 123 24.82 10.28 -1.17
CA ASN A 123 24.40 10.61 -2.52
C ASN A 123 25.58 10.53 -3.54
N PRO A 124 25.39 9.91 -4.72
CA PRO A 124 26.44 9.80 -5.73
C PRO A 124 26.90 11.12 -6.35
N LYS A 125 26.03 12.13 -6.47
CA LYS A 125 26.36 13.46 -7.05
C LYS A 125 26.87 14.43 -5.97
N TYR A 126 26.16 14.52 -4.86
CA TYR A 126 26.44 15.40 -3.72
C TYR A 126 27.10 14.62 -2.58
N LYS A 127 28.43 14.54 -2.58
CA LYS A 127 29.20 13.67 -1.66
C LYS A 127 29.14 14.06 -0.18
N ASN A 128 28.61 15.24 0.14
CA ASN A 128 28.36 15.69 1.52
C ASN A 128 26.91 15.47 1.97
N ILE A 129 26.05 14.89 1.13
CA ILE A 129 24.65 14.60 1.46
C ILE A 129 24.48 13.10 1.68
N PHE A 130 23.82 12.77 2.79
CA PHE A 130 23.48 11.40 3.19
C PHE A 130 21.97 11.32 3.45
N ALA A 131 21.38 10.13 3.28
CA ALA A 131 19.97 9.90 3.57
C ALA A 131 19.75 8.55 4.25
N VAL A 132 18.85 8.54 5.24
CA VAL A 132 18.54 7.38 6.08
C VAL A 132 17.03 7.33 6.35
N GLY A 133 16.44 6.15 6.24
CA GLY A 133 15.01 5.91 6.47
C GLY A 133 14.17 5.95 5.20
N VAL A 134 12.87 6.20 5.35
CA VAL A 134 11.85 6.12 4.28
C VAL A 134 12.13 7.08 3.11
N CYS A 135 12.94 8.12 3.31
CA CYS A 135 13.28 9.08 2.26
C CYS A 135 14.26 8.54 1.20
N VAL A 136 14.84 7.36 1.41
CA VAL A 136 15.81 6.74 0.51
C VAL A 136 15.13 6.08 -0.68
N ALA A 137 15.71 6.23 -1.87
CA ALA A 137 15.26 5.54 -3.07
C ALA A 137 15.67 4.07 -3.01
N ILE A 138 14.70 3.19 -2.74
CA ILE A 138 14.87 1.74 -2.81
C ILE A 138 14.05 1.22 -4.00
N PRO A 139 14.65 0.43 -4.90
CA PRO A 139 13.89 -0.15 -6.01
C PRO A 139 12.84 -1.14 -5.50
N PRO A 140 11.71 -1.30 -6.21
CA PRO A 140 10.76 -2.39 -5.94
C PRO A 140 11.46 -3.75 -5.97
N VAL A 141 11.07 -4.66 -5.08
CA VAL A 141 11.65 -6.02 -5.01
C VAL A 141 11.29 -6.87 -6.22
N GLU A 142 10.09 -6.68 -6.78
CA GLU A 142 9.59 -7.38 -7.96
C GLU A 142 8.57 -6.51 -8.72
N PRO A 143 8.37 -6.74 -10.04
CA PRO A 143 7.28 -6.11 -10.77
C PRO A 143 5.93 -6.65 -10.29
N THR A 144 4.96 -5.75 -10.13
CA THR A 144 3.59 -6.08 -9.70
C THR A 144 2.59 -5.37 -10.62
N PRO A 145 1.36 -5.91 -10.80
CA PRO A 145 0.36 -5.31 -11.69
C PRO A 145 0.02 -3.87 -11.30
N ILE A 146 -0.05 -3.61 -10.00
CA ILE A 146 -0.17 -2.26 -9.43
C ILE A 146 1.04 -2.00 -8.57
N THR A 147 1.72 -0.87 -8.82
CA THR A 147 2.96 -0.53 -8.13
C THR A 147 2.79 -0.50 -6.62
N VAL A 148 3.55 -1.34 -5.94
CA VAL A 148 3.70 -1.36 -4.49
C VAL A 148 5.03 -0.77 -4.08
N GLY A 149 5.07 -0.12 -2.91
CA GLY A 149 6.31 0.38 -2.33
C GLY A 149 7.02 -0.70 -1.54
N THR A 150 8.35 -0.68 -1.57
CA THR A 150 9.19 -1.46 -0.64
C THR A 150 9.27 -0.70 0.70
N PRO A 151 8.91 -1.33 1.83
CA PRO A 151 8.99 -0.70 3.15
C PRO A 151 10.42 -0.44 3.63
#